data_AF-A0A8S0V9N1-F1
#
_entry.id   AF-A0A8S0V9N1-F1
#
_cell.length_a   1.000
_cell.length_b   1.000
_cell.length_c   1.000
_cell.angle_alpha   90.00
_cell.angle_beta   90.00
_cell.angle_gamma   90.00
#
_symmetry.space_group_name_H-M   'P 1'
#
loop_
_entity.id
_entity.type
_entity.pdbx_description
1 polymer ?
#
loop_
_entity_poly.entity_id
_entity_poly.type
_entity_poly.pdbx_seq_one_letter_code
_entity_poly.pdbx_strand_id
1 'polypeptide(L)'
;MAEAICLFTKGTIIIKSPKKSPVFLRMIVLVFAMVCGVYICSVCLNQTNFGTTSKLLNVEINKRHCCDYEVDRSQTPYAHYPKPETFSRAECACNPVRYFATFSMQRSGSGWFETLLNSHTNVSSNGEIFSVKERRNNVTSKLTTLDRVYNLDWFTSASKNQCSAAVGFKWMLNQGLMENHKEIVQYFDNRGVSVIFLFRRNLLRRMVSVLANSFDRYAKLLNGTHKSHVHSLEEADNPFKI
;
A
#
# COMPACT_ATOMS: atom_id res chain seq x y z
N MET A 1 24.20 25.16 60.82
CA MET A 1 25.12 25.72 61.83
C MET A 1 24.29 26.12 63.04
N ALA A 2 24.40 25.35 64.11
CA ALA A 2 24.10 25.75 65.49
C ALA A 2 25.05 24.89 66.32
N GLU A 3 26.12 25.52 66.80
CA GLU A 3 27.17 24.88 67.59
C GLU A 3 26.65 24.60 69.00
N ALA A 4 26.97 23.42 69.53
CA ALA A 4 26.86 23.12 70.96
C ALA A 4 28.18 22.48 71.40
N ILE A 5 28.76 23.15 72.38
CA ILE A 5 30.10 23.00 72.93
C ILE A 5 30.31 21.60 73.52
N CYS A 6 31.51 21.06 73.33
CA CYS A 6 32.00 19.81 73.90
C CYS A 6 32.99 20.13 75.03
N LEU A 7 32.94 19.38 76.15
CA LEU A 7 34.02 19.08 77.14
C LEU A 7 33.35 18.39 78.36
N PHE A 8 33.84 17.34 79.04
CA PHE A 8 34.60 16.12 78.73
C PHE A 8 34.49 15.22 79.99
N THR A 9 34.13 13.93 79.90
CA THR A 9 34.58 12.88 80.84
C THR A 9 34.36 11.49 80.23
N LYS A 10 35.34 10.60 80.45
CA LYS A 10 35.62 9.33 79.75
C LYS A 10 34.43 8.34 79.68
N GLY A 11 34.05 7.99 78.44
CA GLY A 11 34.28 6.63 77.97
C GLY A 11 33.15 5.59 78.07
N THR A 12 31.98 5.85 77.50
CA THR A 12 31.16 4.79 76.85
C THR A 12 30.33 5.42 75.72
N ILE A 13 30.67 5.13 74.46
CA ILE A 13 29.87 5.55 73.31
C ILE A 13 28.67 4.60 73.20
N ILE A 14 27.51 5.04 73.67
CA ILE A 14 26.22 4.40 73.35
C ILE A 14 25.59 5.22 72.23
N ILE A 15 25.75 4.75 70.99
CA ILE A 15 25.00 5.26 69.84
C ILE A 15 23.55 4.83 70.03
N LYS A 16 22.70 5.73 70.53
CA LYS A 16 21.24 5.54 70.49
C LYS A 16 20.79 5.66 69.03
N SER A 17 20.19 4.60 68.51
CA SER A 17 19.57 4.66 67.19
C SER A 17 18.41 5.66 67.20
N PRO A 18 18.23 6.48 66.15
CA PRO A 18 17.08 7.33 66.05
C PRO A 18 15.86 6.43 65.86
N LYS A 19 14.94 6.43 66.83
CA LYS A 19 13.62 5.83 66.70
C LYS A 19 12.90 6.53 65.53
N LYS A 20 13.02 5.98 64.33
CA LYS A 20 12.20 6.39 63.19
C LYS A 20 10.75 6.13 63.57
N SER A 21 10.02 7.23 63.77
CA SER A 21 8.61 7.20 64.13
C SER A 21 7.83 6.34 63.13
N PRO A 22 7.01 5.37 63.59
CA PRO A 22 6.18 4.55 62.71
C PRO A 22 5.19 5.38 61.88
N VAL A 23 4.93 6.63 62.28
CA VAL A 23 4.10 7.59 61.56
C VAL A 23 4.77 8.05 60.27
N PHE A 24 6.09 8.30 60.30
CA PHE A 24 6.82 8.76 59.11
C PHE A 24 6.81 7.72 58.00
N LEU A 25 6.94 6.44 58.36
CA LEU A 25 6.90 5.33 57.41
C LEU A 25 5.51 5.15 56.80
N ARG A 26 4.44 5.32 57.60
CA ARG A 26 3.06 5.30 57.12
C ARG A 26 2.77 6.46 56.15
N MET A 27 3.29 7.66 56.42
CA MET A 27 3.13 8.81 55.53
C MET A 27 3.83 8.59 54.18
N ILE A 28 5.02 7.98 54.17
CA ILE A 28 5.72 7.65 52.92
C ILE A 28 4.92 6.64 52.08
N VAL A 29 4.35 5.60 52.70
CA VAL A 29 3.55 4.60 52.00
C VAL A 29 2.30 5.23 51.38
N LEU A 30 1.63 6.14 52.09
CA LEU A 30 0.46 6.85 51.55
C LEU A 30 0.80 7.73 50.34
N VAL A 31 1.94 8.43 50.40
CA VAL A 31 2.40 9.26 49.28
C VAL A 31 2.74 8.38 48.07
N PHE A 32 3.41 7.25 48.27
CA PHE A 32 3.70 6.29 47.20
C PHE A 32 2.43 5.73 46.56
N ALA A 33 1.44 5.35 47.37
CA ALA A 33 0.16 4.84 46.88
C ALA A 33 -0.59 5.86 46.02
N MET A 34 -0.60 7.14 46.44
CA MET A 34 -1.19 8.24 45.67
C MET A 34 -0.48 8.45 44.33
N VAL A 35 0.85 8.49 44.31
CA VAL A 35 1.63 8.69 43.08
C VAL A 35 1.45 7.52 42.12
N CYS A 36 1.48 6.28 42.62
CA CYS A 36 1.22 5.09 41.80
C CYS A 36 -0.21 5.07 41.26
N GLY A 37 -1.20 5.48 42.05
CA GLY A 37 -2.59 5.58 41.61
C GLY A 37 -2.79 6.58 40.47
N VAL A 38 -2.18 7.77 40.58
CA VAL A 38 -2.22 8.79 39.51
C VAL A 38 -1.50 8.30 38.25
N TYR A 39 -0.36 7.63 38.39
CA TYR A 39 0.38 7.07 37.25
C TYR A 39 -0.44 5.99 36.51
N ILE A 40 -1.04 5.05 37.24
CA ILE A 40 -1.89 4.00 36.65
C ILE A 40 -3.10 4.63 35.96
N CYS A 41 -3.74 5.61 36.59
CA CYS A 41 -4.89 6.32 36.00
C CYS A 41 -4.52 7.07 34.72
N SER A 42 -3.33 7.71 34.68
CA SER A 42 -2.81 8.38 33.48
C SER A 42 -2.54 7.41 32.33
N VAL A 43 -1.97 6.24 32.62
CA VAL A 43 -1.73 5.18 31.62
C VAL A 43 -3.05 4.61 31.10
N CYS A 44 -4.04 4.38 31.96
CA CYS A 44 -5.38 3.93 31.56
C CYS A 44 -6.11 4.97 30.68
N LEU A 45 -6.02 6.26 31.01
CA LEU A 45 -6.60 7.34 30.19
C LEU A 45 -5.94 7.44 28.81
N ASN A 46 -4.62 7.28 28.73
CA ASN A 46 -3.91 7.24 27.45
C ASN A 46 -4.29 6.03 26.59
N GLN A 47 -4.56 4.87 27.20
CA GLN A 47 -5.09 3.70 26.47
C GLN A 47 -6.52 3.93 25.94
N THR A 48 -7.39 4.63 26.69
CA THR A 48 -8.73 4.97 26.18
C THR A 48 -8.69 5.98 25.03
N ASN A 49 -7.74 6.92 25.01
CA ASN A 49 -7.60 7.88 23.91
C ASN A 49 -7.11 7.24 22.60
N PHE A 50 -6.31 6.17 22.67
CA PHE A 50 -5.98 5.34 21.49
C PHE A 50 -7.14 4.43 21.06
N GLY A 51 -7.98 3.99 22.00
CA GLY A 51 -9.17 3.17 21.73
C GLY A 51 -10.35 3.93 21.11
N THR A 52 -10.45 5.24 21.35
CA THR A 52 -11.52 6.09 20.79
C THR A 52 -11.15 6.71 19.43
N THR A 53 -9.87 7.03 19.20
CA THR A 53 -9.39 7.54 17.91
C THR A 53 -9.42 6.51 16.78
N SER A 54 -9.38 5.20 17.10
CA SER A 54 -9.55 4.12 16.11
C SER A 54 -11.01 3.78 15.81
N LYS A 55 -11.98 4.23 16.62
CA LYS A 55 -13.42 3.95 16.43
C LYS A 55 -14.21 5.10 15.80
N LEU A 56 -13.59 6.26 15.57
CA LEU A 56 -14.25 7.46 15.06
C LEU A 56 -13.58 8.02 13.79
N LEU A 57 -13.06 7.14 12.94
CA LEU A 57 -12.78 7.46 11.54
C LEU A 57 -13.92 6.88 10.70
N ASN A 58 -14.96 7.70 10.54
CA ASN A 58 -15.85 7.75 9.39
C ASN A 58 -16.02 6.42 8.63
N VAL A 59 -16.69 5.46 9.27
CA VAL A 59 -17.49 4.50 8.51
C VAL A 59 -18.61 5.33 7.92
N GLU A 60 -18.39 5.81 6.70
CA GLU A 60 -19.43 6.41 5.88
C GLU A 60 -20.52 5.34 5.70
N ILE A 61 -21.61 5.48 6.46
CA ILE A 61 -22.78 4.59 6.55
C ILE A 61 -23.60 4.65 5.24
N ASN A 62 -22.95 4.75 4.08
CA ASN A 62 -23.57 4.72 2.76
C ASN A 62 -23.21 3.47 1.93
N LYS A 63 -22.53 2.48 2.53
CA LYS A 63 -22.14 1.20 1.88
C LYS A 63 -23.13 0.03 2.08
N ARG A 64 -24.29 0.25 2.70
CA ARG A 64 -25.20 -0.85 3.11
C ARG A 64 -26.10 -1.45 2.02
N HIS A 65 -26.01 -1.03 0.75
CA HIS A 65 -26.90 -1.59 -0.28
C HIS A 65 -26.36 -2.83 -0.99
N CYS A 66 -25.07 -3.16 -0.83
CA CYS A 66 -24.39 -4.19 -1.64
C CYS A 66 -23.82 -5.38 -0.85
N CYS A 67 -24.09 -5.47 0.46
CA CYS A 67 -23.48 -6.49 1.33
C CYS A 67 -24.56 -7.31 2.04
N ASP A 68 -25.03 -8.37 1.39
CA ASP A 68 -25.82 -9.43 2.06
C ASP A 68 -25.25 -10.84 1.82
N TYR A 69 -24.07 -10.95 1.20
CA TYR A 69 -23.32 -12.20 1.14
C TYR A 69 -22.25 -12.20 2.21
N GLU A 70 -22.09 -13.34 2.90
CA GLU A 70 -21.01 -13.65 3.84
C GLU A 70 -19.64 -13.58 3.13
N VAL A 71 -19.19 -12.39 2.77
CA VAL A 71 -17.81 -12.16 2.33
C VAL A 71 -16.95 -12.38 3.57
N ASP A 72 -16.10 -13.41 3.51
CA ASP A 72 -15.09 -13.66 4.53
C ASP A 72 -14.37 -12.34 4.85
N ARG A 73 -14.43 -11.95 6.13
CA ARG A 73 -13.88 -10.71 6.66
C ARG A 73 -12.38 -10.56 6.36
N SER A 74 -11.69 -11.66 6.06
CA SER A 74 -10.30 -11.66 5.61
C SER A 74 -10.10 -11.01 4.22
N GLN A 75 -11.11 -11.04 3.34
CA GLN A 75 -11.03 -10.57 1.96
C GLN A 75 -11.50 -9.12 1.77
N THR A 76 -12.20 -8.55 2.75
CA THR A 76 -12.67 -7.16 2.72
C THR A 76 -11.59 -6.11 2.39
N PRO A 77 -10.32 -6.21 2.85
CA PRO A 77 -9.27 -5.24 2.53
C PRO A 77 -8.91 -5.16 1.04
N TYR A 78 -9.20 -6.22 0.27
CA TYR A 78 -8.86 -6.35 -1.16
C TYR A 78 -10.05 -6.10 -2.09
N ALA A 79 -11.23 -5.87 -1.52
CA ALA A 79 -12.47 -5.64 -2.25
C ALA A 79 -12.79 -4.15 -2.26
N HIS A 80 -12.62 -3.51 -3.42
CA HIS A 80 -12.85 -2.09 -3.58
C HIS A 80 -14.10 -1.81 -4.42
N TYR A 81 -14.73 -0.66 -4.16
CA TYR A 81 -15.89 -0.20 -4.91
C TYR A 81 -15.56 1.20 -5.45
N PRO A 82 -14.74 1.29 -6.52
CA PRO A 82 -14.31 2.54 -7.08
C PRO A 82 -15.50 3.33 -7.64
N LYS A 83 -15.43 4.66 -7.51
CA LYS A 83 -16.41 5.60 -8.05
C LYS A 83 -15.67 6.54 -9.00
N PRO A 84 -15.79 6.35 -10.31
CA PRO A 84 -15.17 7.23 -11.29
C PRO A 84 -15.73 8.65 -11.15
N GLU A 85 -14.87 9.65 -11.33
CA GLU A 85 -15.27 11.06 -11.31
C GLU A 85 -15.84 11.50 -12.66
N THR A 86 -15.36 10.90 -13.75
CA THR A 86 -15.65 11.35 -15.11
C THR A 86 -16.93 10.75 -15.71
N PHE A 87 -17.46 9.68 -15.12
CA PHE A 87 -18.68 9.00 -15.55
C PHE A 87 -19.32 8.21 -14.41
N SER A 88 -20.59 7.84 -14.58
CA SER A 88 -21.30 6.99 -13.62
C SER A 88 -21.40 5.56 -14.15
N ARG A 89 -21.15 4.58 -13.28
CA ARG A 89 -21.47 3.16 -13.47
C ARG A 89 -22.26 2.61 -12.30
N ALA A 90 -23.48 3.12 -12.12
CA ALA A 90 -24.37 2.69 -11.06
C ALA A 90 -24.67 1.19 -11.14
N GLU A 91 -24.69 0.62 -12.34
CA GLU A 91 -24.85 -0.83 -12.58
C GLU A 91 -23.71 -1.67 -11.99
N CYS A 92 -22.54 -1.07 -11.74
CA CYS A 92 -21.38 -1.74 -11.13
C CYS A 92 -21.22 -1.46 -9.64
N ALA A 93 -22.14 -0.72 -9.00
CA ALA A 93 -21.98 -0.25 -7.62
C ALA A 93 -21.75 -1.37 -6.60
N CYS A 94 -22.29 -2.57 -6.85
CA CYS A 94 -22.16 -3.75 -5.99
C CYS A 94 -21.11 -4.77 -6.48
N ASN A 95 -20.30 -4.43 -7.47
CA ASN A 95 -19.25 -5.33 -7.97
C ASN A 95 -17.90 -4.98 -7.33
N PRO A 96 -17.32 -5.86 -6.51
CA PRO A 96 -16.01 -5.61 -5.91
C PRO A 96 -14.91 -5.71 -6.97
N VAL A 97 -13.97 -4.77 -6.91
CA VAL A 97 -12.81 -4.67 -7.80
C VAL A 97 -11.55 -4.94 -7.00
N ARG A 98 -10.70 -5.83 -7.52
CA ARG A 98 -9.36 -6.11 -6.99
C ARG A 98 -8.30 -5.29 -7.71
N TYR A 99 -7.34 -4.77 -6.97
CA TYR A 99 -6.25 -3.98 -7.54
C TYR A 99 -4.99 -4.82 -7.70
N PHE A 100 -4.30 -4.66 -8.83
CA PHE A 100 -3.02 -5.29 -9.05
C PHE A 100 -2.02 -4.40 -9.80
N ALA A 101 -0.74 -4.67 -9.60
CA ALA A 101 0.35 -4.06 -10.37
C ALA A 101 1.33 -5.13 -10.84
N THR A 102 1.63 -5.14 -12.14
CA THR A 102 2.61 -6.05 -12.73
C THR A 102 3.97 -5.36 -12.85
N PHE A 103 4.92 -5.78 -12.02
CA PHE A 103 6.30 -5.29 -12.07
C PHE A 103 7.15 -6.16 -12.98
N SER A 104 7.88 -5.55 -13.90
CA SER A 104 8.66 -6.32 -14.88
C SER A 104 9.85 -5.57 -15.46
N MET A 105 10.61 -6.25 -16.31
CA MET A 105 11.71 -5.67 -17.09
C MET A 105 11.38 -5.73 -18.58
N GLN A 106 12.08 -4.93 -19.39
CA GLN A 106 11.92 -4.99 -20.85
C GLN A 106 12.25 -6.40 -21.39
N ARG A 107 11.45 -6.87 -22.37
CA ARG A 107 11.57 -8.20 -23.01
C ARG A 107 11.45 -9.40 -22.05
N SER A 108 10.72 -9.24 -20.95
CA SER A 108 10.43 -10.30 -19.99
C SER A 108 9.27 -11.23 -20.39
N GLY A 109 8.47 -10.85 -21.40
CA GLY A 109 7.19 -11.50 -21.72
C GLY A 109 5.97 -10.78 -21.13
N SER A 110 6.16 -9.62 -20.49
CA SER A 110 5.08 -8.86 -19.86
C SER A 110 4.01 -8.33 -20.82
N GLY A 111 4.32 -8.08 -22.09
CA GLY A 111 3.32 -7.73 -23.11
C GLY A 111 2.35 -8.88 -23.40
N TRP A 112 2.86 -10.11 -23.55
CA TRP A 112 2.01 -11.29 -23.73
C TRP A 112 1.14 -11.55 -22.51
N PHE A 113 1.72 -11.44 -21.31
CA PHE A 113 0.99 -11.61 -20.05
C PHE A 113 -0.13 -10.58 -19.90
N GLU A 114 0.13 -9.32 -20.23
CA GLU A 114 -0.88 -8.27 -20.24
C GLU A 114 -2.02 -8.57 -21.22
N THR A 115 -1.69 -9.01 -22.44
CA THR A 115 -2.71 -9.40 -23.43
C THR A 115 -3.54 -10.57 -22.94
N LEU A 116 -2.92 -11.56 -22.27
CA LEU A 116 -3.64 -12.66 -21.63
C LEU A 116 -4.62 -12.14 -20.57
N LEU A 117 -4.20 -11.22 -19.69
CA LEU A 117 -5.09 -10.62 -18.69
C LEU A 117 -6.27 -9.89 -19.34
N ASN A 118 -5.99 -9.09 -20.38
CA ASN A 118 -7.00 -8.31 -21.09
C ASN A 118 -7.94 -9.17 -21.96
N SER A 119 -7.61 -10.44 -22.22
CA SER A 119 -8.53 -11.37 -22.89
C SER A 119 -9.76 -11.72 -22.02
N HIS A 120 -9.64 -11.60 -20.70
CA HIS A 120 -10.73 -11.85 -19.79
C HIS A 120 -11.72 -10.67 -19.77
N THR A 121 -13.02 -10.95 -19.74
CA THR A 121 -14.09 -9.93 -19.81
C THR A 121 -14.05 -8.95 -18.64
N ASN A 122 -13.80 -9.47 -17.43
CA ASN A 122 -13.82 -8.70 -16.18
C ASN A 122 -12.43 -8.29 -15.66
N VAL A 123 -11.36 -8.43 -16.44
CA VAL A 123 -10.00 -8.01 -16.02
C VAL A 123 -9.48 -6.95 -16.99
N SER A 124 -8.89 -5.89 -16.44
CA SER A 124 -8.29 -4.81 -17.21
C SER A 124 -6.88 -4.50 -16.72
N SER A 125 -5.91 -4.50 -17.64
CA SER A 125 -4.54 -4.07 -17.44
C SER A 125 -4.23 -2.90 -18.38
N ASN A 126 -3.95 -1.73 -17.81
CA ASN A 126 -3.79 -0.46 -18.53
C ASN A 126 -2.36 -0.20 -19.07
N GLY A 127 -1.58 -1.26 -19.29
CA GLY A 127 -0.23 -1.16 -19.84
C GLY A 127 0.75 -0.33 -19.03
N GLU A 128 1.75 0.23 -19.72
CA GLU A 128 2.87 0.96 -19.12
C GLU A 128 2.51 2.41 -18.81
N ILE A 129 1.71 2.61 -17.75
CA ILE A 129 1.29 3.95 -17.32
C ILE A 129 2.45 4.83 -16.81
N PHE A 130 3.64 4.28 -16.58
CA PHE A 130 4.82 5.06 -16.17
C PHE A 130 5.89 5.13 -17.27
N SER A 131 5.56 4.79 -18.51
CA SER A 131 6.46 5.01 -19.67
C SER A 131 6.71 6.51 -19.93
N VAL A 132 5.74 7.36 -19.63
CA VAL A 132 5.77 8.81 -19.84
C VAL A 132 6.52 9.49 -18.68
N LYS A 133 7.37 10.47 -18.99
CA LYS A 133 8.30 11.08 -18.02
C LYS A 133 7.55 11.95 -17.01
N GLU A 134 6.57 12.72 -17.48
CA GLU A 134 5.78 13.66 -16.68
C GLU A 134 5.12 12.97 -15.48
N ARG A 135 4.59 11.75 -15.69
CA ARG A 135 3.94 10.92 -14.66
C ARG A 135 4.90 10.38 -13.59
N ARG A 136 6.21 10.49 -13.80
CA ARG A 136 7.25 9.98 -12.90
C ARG A 136 8.01 11.09 -12.17
N ASN A 137 7.79 12.36 -12.52
CA ASN A 137 8.60 13.48 -12.07
C ASN A 137 8.60 13.65 -10.54
N ASN A 138 7.49 13.36 -9.86
CA ASN A 138 7.39 13.46 -8.41
C ASN A 138 6.42 12.42 -7.82
N VAL A 139 6.48 12.23 -6.49
CA VAL A 139 5.61 11.30 -5.75
C VAL A 139 4.14 11.60 -6.01
N THR A 140 3.75 12.87 -5.90
CA THR A 140 2.36 13.31 -6.03
C THR A 140 1.78 12.90 -7.37
N SER A 141 2.50 13.11 -8.47
CA SER A 141 2.11 12.73 -9.83
C SER A 141 1.95 11.22 -9.97
N LYS A 142 2.85 10.43 -9.34
CA LYS A 142 2.72 8.97 -9.30
C LYS A 142 1.44 8.57 -8.58
N LEU A 143 1.19 9.10 -7.37
CA LEU A 143 0.02 8.78 -6.56
C LEU A 143 -1.29 9.22 -7.25
N THR A 144 -1.35 10.42 -7.80
CA THR A 144 -2.51 10.89 -8.59
C THR A 144 -2.77 10.00 -9.80
N THR A 145 -1.72 9.53 -10.47
CA THR A 145 -1.86 8.59 -11.60
C THR A 145 -2.43 7.25 -11.12
N LEU A 146 -1.95 6.72 -9.99
CA LEU A 146 -2.48 5.49 -9.39
C LEU A 146 -3.95 5.64 -9.01
N ASP A 147 -4.31 6.77 -8.40
CA ASP A 147 -5.70 7.07 -8.03
C ASP A 147 -6.62 7.05 -9.24
N ARG A 148 -6.22 7.70 -10.35
CA ARG A 148 -7.01 7.68 -11.58
C ARG A 148 -7.20 6.27 -12.15
N VAL A 149 -6.15 5.44 -12.11
CA VAL A 149 -6.22 4.05 -12.60
C VAL A 149 -7.14 3.21 -11.72
N TYR A 150 -6.97 3.27 -10.41
CA TYR A 150 -7.75 2.45 -9.48
C TYR A 150 -9.18 2.95 -9.28
N ASN A 151 -9.45 4.23 -9.52
CA ASN A 151 -10.82 4.77 -9.58
C ASN A 151 -11.52 4.49 -10.90
N LEU A 152 -10.88 3.78 -11.84
CA LEU A 152 -11.40 3.49 -13.19
C LEU A 152 -11.61 4.73 -14.08
N ASP A 153 -10.95 5.86 -13.77
CA ASP A 153 -10.94 7.09 -14.58
C ASP A 153 -9.80 7.10 -15.63
N TRP A 154 -9.24 5.93 -15.90
CA TRP A 154 -8.16 5.74 -16.86
C TRP A 154 -8.67 5.07 -18.13
N PHE A 155 -8.85 5.86 -19.19
CA PHE A 155 -9.39 5.40 -20.47
C PHE A 155 -8.28 4.94 -21.40
N THR A 156 -8.27 3.65 -21.71
CA THR A 156 -7.38 3.03 -22.70
C THR A 156 -8.16 2.01 -23.52
N SER A 157 -7.52 1.40 -24.51
CA SER A 157 -8.08 0.24 -25.21
C SER A 157 -8.36 -0.96 -24.29
N ALA A 158 -7.77 -1.00 -23.09
CA ALA A 158 -8.03 -2.03 -22.09
C ALA A 158 -9.28 -1.74 -21.23
N SER A 159 -9.87 -0.54 -21.32
CA SER A 159 -11.08 -0.19 -20.58
C SER A 159 -12.25 -1.05 -21.04
N LYS A 160 -12.95 -1.67 -20.08
CA LYS A 160 -14.08 -2.56 -20.36
C LYS A 160 -15.39 -1.81 -20.24
N ASN A 161 -16.36 -2.12 -21.11
CA ASN A 161 -17.73 -1.61 -20.99
C ASN A 161 -18.51 -2.31 -19.87
N GLN A 162 -18.13 -3.55 -19.54
CA GLN A 162 -18.71 -4.33 -18.45
C GLN A 162 -18.04 -3.99 -17.10
N CYS A 163 -18.63 -4.45 -16.00
CA CYS A 163 -18.07 -4.29 -14.67
C CYS A 163 -16.80 -5.12 -14.51
N SER A 164 -15.68 -4.44 -14.21
CA SER A 164 -14.39 -5.10 -13.99
C SER A 164 -14.34 -5.68 -12.58
N ALA A 165 -13.85 -6.92 -12.46
CA ALA A 165 -13.57 -7.58 -11.18
C ALA A 165 -12.11 -7.34 -10.74
N ALA A 166 -11.21 -7.03 -11.68
CA ALA A 166 -9.85 -6.63 -11.37
C ALA A 166 -9.33 -5.55 -12.32
N VAL A 167 -8.61 -4.58 -11.76
CA VAL A 167 -7.94 -3.52 -12.51
C VAL A 167 -6.50 -3.38 -12.09
N GLY A 168 -5.64 -3.14 -13.06
CA GLY A 168 -4.23 -2.95 -12.82
C GLY A 168 -3.51 -2.32 -13.99
N PHE A 169 -2.19 -2.39 -13.90
CA PHE A 169 -1.28 -1.84 -14.89
C PHE A 169 0.07 -2.56 -14.83
N LYS A 170 0.94 -2.20 -15.77
CA LYS A 170 2.31 -2.70 -15.86
C LYS A 170 3.29 -1.56 -15.52
N TRP A 171 4.29 -1.87 -14.69
CA TRP A 171 5.36 -0.94 -14.33
C TRP A 171 6.70 -1.60 -14.61
N MET A 172 7.49 -1.01 -15.50
CA MET A 172 8.84 -1.50 -15.75
C MET A 172 9.81 -1.00 -14.67
N LEU A 173 10.77 -1.83 -14.25
CA LEU A 173 11.75 -1.46 -13.21
C LEU A 173 12.60 -0.25 -13.58
N ASN A 174 12.87 -0.05 -14.87
CA ASN A 174 13.59 1.13 -15.38
C ASN A 174 12.70 2.39 -15.50
N GLN A 175 11.43 2.32 -15.09
CA GLN A 175 10.49 3.45 -15.09
C GLN A 175 10.37 4.09 -13.69
N GLY A 176 11.47 4.17 -12.94
CA GLY A 176 11.50 4.92 -11.67
C GLY A 176 10.64 4.32 -10.55
N LEU A 177 10.40 3.00 -10.59
CA LEU A 177 9.66 2.28 -9.53
C LEU A 177 10.36 2.44 -8.16
N MET A 178 11.69 2.44 -8.15
CA MET A 178 12.48 2.51 -6.92
C MET A 178 12.55 3.91 -6.30
N GLU A 179 12.25 4.96 -7.08
CA GLU A 179 12.54 6.35 -6.72
C GLU A 179 11.65 6.91 -5.62
N ASN A 180 10.56 6.24 -5.24
CA ASN A 180 9.65 6.61 -4.13
C ASN A 180 9.04 5.35 -3.51
N HIS A 181 9.85 4.30 -3.36
CA HIS A 181 9.36 2.96 -3.01
C HIS A 181 8.62 2.93 -1.65
N LYS A 182 8.98 3.79 -0.69
CA LYS A 182 8.32 3.83 0.63
C LYS A 182 6.87 4.29 0.51
N GLU A 183 6.64 5.38 -0.21
CA GLU A 183 5.31 5.95 -0.44
C GLU A 183 4.46 5.01 -1.31
N ILE A 184 5.07 4.35 -2.29
CA ILE A 184 4.37 3.38 -3.14
C ILE A 184 3.99 2.12 -2.36
N VAL A 185 4.89 1.57 -1.54
CA VAL A 185 4.57 0.42 -0.67
C VAL A 185 3.44 0.78 0.29
N GLN A 186 3.53 1.94 0.95
CA GLN A 186 2.48 2.42 1.83
C GLN A 186 1.13 2.57 1.10
N TYR A 187 1.13 3.13 -0.11
CA TYR A 187 -0.08 3.22 -0.93
C TYR A 187 -0.67 1.83 -1.23
N PHE A 188 0.18 0.89 -1.61
CA PHE A 188 -0.20 -0.46 -2.01
C PHE A 188 -0.78 -1.24 -0.83
N ASP A 189 -0.14 -1.19 0.33
CA ASP A 189 -0.59 -1.86 1.55
C ASP A 189 -1.94 -1.29 2.02
N ASN A 190 -2.08 0.04 2.02
CA ASN A 190 -3.32 0.72 2.42
C ASN A 190 -4.51 0.39 1.50
N ARG A 191 -4.24 0.03 0.25
CA ARG A 191 -5.27 -0.26 -0.76
C ARG A 191 -5.29 -1.72 -1.21
N GLY A 192 -4.65 -2.64 -0.48
CA GLY A 192 -4.66 -4.06 -0.82
C GLY A 192 -4.21 -4.37 -2.26
N VAL A 193 -3.25 -3.62 -2.80
CA VAL A 193 -2.79 -3.83 -4.19
C VAL A 193 -1.96 -5.11 -4.26
N SER A 194 -2.40 -6.06 -5.10
CA SER A 194 -1.65 -7.30 -5.36
C SER A 194 -0.48 -7.05 -6.33
N VAL A 195 0.73 -7.37 -5.91
CA VAL A 195 1.93 -7.20 -6.76
C VAL A 195 2.27 -8.50 -7.48
N ILE A 196 2.35 -8.44 -8.80
CA ILE A 196 2.78 -9.54 -9.67
C ILE A 196 4.17 -9.21 -10.21
N PHE A 197 5.19 -9.95 -9.79
CA PHE A 197 6.55 -9.75 -10.28
C PHE A 197 6.88 -10.73 -11.41
N LEU A 198 6.94 -10.24 -12.64
CA LEU A 198 7.22 -11.06 -13.82
C LEU A 198 8.64 -10.85 -14.32
N PHE A 199 9.45 -11.92 -14.31
CA PHE A 199 10.82 -11.90 -14.82
C PHE A 199 11.11 -13.10 -15.72
N ARG A 200 11.99 -12.90 -16.69
CA ARG A 200 12.48 -13.97 -17.58
C ARG A 200 13.77 -14.56 -17.01
N ARG A 201 13.72 -15.82 -16.59
CA ARG A 201 14.87 -16.55 -16.03
C ARG A 201 16.11 -16.58 -16.95
N ASN A 202 15.91 -16.78 -18.25
CA ASN A 202 17.01 -16.81 -19.22
C ASN A 202 17.39 -15.38 -19.67
N LEU A 203 18.46 -14.84 -19.07
CA LEU A 203 18.94 -13.49 -19.34
C LEU A 203 19.59 -13.34 -20.73
N LEU A 204 20.23 -14.39 -21.25
CA LEU A 204 20.82 -14.37 -22.60
C LEU A 204 19.74 -14.20 -23.68
N ARG A 205 18.68 -15.02 -23.62
CA ARG A 205 17.53 -14.89 -24.55
C ARG A 205 16.82 -13.54 -24.39
N ARG A 206 16.78 -12.98 -23.18
CA ARG A 206 16.28 -11.62 -22.95
C ARG A 206 17.16 -10.60 -23.69
N MET A 207 18.48 -10.68 -23.54
CA MET A 207 19.44 -9.78 -24.19
C MET A 207 19.33 -9.85 -25.71
N VAL A 208 19.31 -11.06 -26.29
CA VAL A 208 19.09 -11.25 -27.73
C VAL A 208 17.78 -10.59 -28.18
N SER A 209 16.71 -10.73 -27.40
CA SER A 209 15.43 -10.10 -27.71
C SER A 209 15.45 -8.56 -27.61
N VAL A 210 16.27 -8.00 -26.72
CA VAL A 210 16.50 -6.54 -26.64
C VAL A 210 17.24 -6.06 -27.88
N LEU A 211 18.29 -6.77 -28.30
CA LEU A 211 19.07 -6.45 -29.49
C LEU A 211 18.22 -6.54 -30.77
N ALA A 212 17.43 -7.60 -30.92
CA ALA A 212 16.51 -7.75 -32.04
C ALA A 212 15.47 -6.61 -32.10
N ASN A 213 14.84 -6.28 -30.97
CA ASN A 213 13.90 -5.15 -30.90
C ASN A 213 14.57 -3.81 -31.23
N SER A 214 15.84 -3.62 -30.82
CA SER A 214 16.61 -2.43 -31.19
C SER A 214 16.82 -2.36 -32.69
N PHE A 215 17.25 -3.47 -33.30
CA PHE A 215 17.44 -3.59 -34.74
C PHE A 215 16.16 -3.31 -35.52
N ASP A 216 15.05 -3.96 -35.16
CA ASP A 216 13.75 -3.82 -35.81
C ASP A 216 13.24 -2.37 -35.79
N ARG A 217 13.51 -1.63 -34.70
CA ARG A 217 13.14 -0.21 -34.58
C ARG A 217 13.78 0.65 -35.66
N TYR A 218 15.01 0.34 -36.07
CA TYR A 218 15.74 1.07 -37.09
C TYR A 218 15.49 0.51 -38.49
N ALA A 219 15.45 -0.82 -38.63
CA ALA A 219 15.28 -1.51 -39.91
C ALA A 219 13.86 -1.37 -40.48
N LYS A 220 12.83 -1.21 -39.63
CA LYS A 220 11.41 -0.97 -40.03
C LYS A 220 10.86 -1.97 -41.08
N LEU A 221 11.24 -3.23 -40.98
CA LEU A 221 10.97 -4.29 -41.96
C LEU A 221 9.48 -4.47 -42.36
N LEU A 222 8.53 -4.04 -41.51
CA LEU A 222 7.07 -4.13 -41.74
C LEU A 222 6.41 -2.75 -41.94
N ASN A 223 6.89 -1.94 -42.90
CA ASN A 223 6.44 -0.53 -43.08
C ASN A 223 6.47 0.28 -41.77
N GLY A 224 7.40 -0.04 -40.86
CA GLY A 224 7.51 0.57 -39.54
C GLY A 224 6.47 0.13 -38.50
N THR A 225 5.58 -0.81 -38.82
CA THR A 225 4.57 -1.34 -37.89
C THR A 225 5.15 -2.50 -37.08
N HIS A 226 5.45 -2.27 -35.81
CA HIS A 226 5.91 -3.33 -34.92
C HIS A 226 4.70 -4.10 -34.35
N LYS A 227 4.28 -5.19 -35.00
CA LYS A 227 3.31 -6.16 -34.47
C LYS A 227 4.05 -7.28 -33.75
N SER A 228 3.90 -7.35 -32.43
CA SER A 228 4.61 -8.34 -31.60
C SER A 228 3.75 -9.50 -31.09
N HIS A 229 2.44 -9.31 -31.10
CA HIS A 229 1.44 -10.32 -30.78
C HIS A 229 0.06 -9.82 -31.22
N VAL A 230 -0.89 -10.74 -31.28
CA VAL A 230 -2.31 -10.50 -31.59
C VAL A 230 -2.96 -9.76 -30.43
N HIS A 231 -3.69 -8.68 -30.71
CA HIS A 231 -4.36 -7.85 -29.71
C HIS A 231 -5.89 -7.92 -29.76
N SER A 232 -6.46 -8.56 -30.78
CA SER A 232 -7.92 -8.74 -30.91
C SER A 232 -8.26 -10.12 -31.48
N LEU A 233 -9.53 -10.54 -31.30
CA LEU A 233 -10.05 -11.76 -31.94
C LEU A 233 -10.00 -11.66 -33.47
N GLU A 234 -10.29 -10.49 -34.04
CA GLU A 234 -10.22 -10.25 -35.48
C GLU A 234 -8.79 -10.44 -36.04
N GLU A 235 -7.77 -9.99 -35.29
CA GLU A 235 -6.37 -10.24 -35.64
C GLU A 235 -6.00 -11.74 -35.48
N ALA A 236 -6.65 -12.47 -34.58
CA ALA A 236 -6.45 -13.90 -34.38
C ALA A 236 -7.04 -14.72 -35.53
N ASP A 237 -8.21 -14.32 -36.03
CA ASP A 237 -8.94 -15.01 -37.09
C ASP A 237 -8.34 -14.76 -38.48
N ASN A 238 -7.59 -13.66 -38.66
CA ASN A 238 -6.87 -13.35 -39.89
C ASN A 238 -5.34 -13.21 -39.66
N PRO A 239 -4.65 -14.28 -39.20
CA PRO A 239 -3.23 -14.21 -38.87
C PRO A 239 -2.32 -14.06 -40.11
N PHE A 240 -2.89 -14.14 -41.32
CA PHE A 240 -2.17 -14.01 -42.59
C PHE A 240 -2.51 -12.73 -43.37
N LYS A 241 -3.42 -11.87 -42.88
CA LYS A 241 -3.47 -10.45 -43.27
C LYS A 241 -2.42 -9.70 -42.44
N ILE A 242 -1.16 -10.07 -42.60
CA ILE A 242 0.00 -9.41 -41.98
C ILE A 242 0.89 -8.91 -43.10
#